data_AF-A0A177BT60-F1
#
_entry.id   AF-A0A177BT60-F1
#
_cell.length_a   1.000
_cell.length_b   1.000
_cell.length_c   1.000
_cell.angle_alpha   90.00
_cell.angle_beta   90.00
_cell.angle_gamma   90.00
#
_symmetry.space_group_name_H-M   'P 1'
#
loop_
_entity.id
_entity.type
_entity.pdbx_description
1 polymer ?
#
loop_
_entity_poly.entity_id
_entity_poly.type
_entity_poly.pdbx_seq_one_letter_code
_entity_poly.pdbx_strand_id
1 'polypeptide(L)'
;MPSQGFAIRRGSSCLPQETICGDTVAPFRGCCPSGFACPKQYNIACCPPGSNCTSGIALEPLCANATWDLYDNNGVFCCEPGAAGFKRGDSDGCAEYGLDLENQQVTLLKLLQKGNLSSSDAFNPAPYSAPKENKSSTPVGAIVGGVIGGVALLALLAVAFYFLKRKRRDQGYPKAPMYVPGAHGQVAAYQLGEGSPVYEADARDPKMGHRELAGRQGPIELLTN
;
A
#
# COMPACT_ATOMS: atom_id res chain seq x y z
N MET A 1 4.09 -33.13 11.66
CA MET A 1 5.07 -33.26 12.76
C MET A 1 5.69 -31.90 13.00
N PRO A 2 5.88 -31.46 14.26
CA PRO A 2 6.59 -30.22 14.56
C PRO A 2 8.04 -30.26 14.06
N SER A 3 8.53 -29.12 13.59
CA SER A 3 9.91 -28.90 13.12
C SER A 3 10.39 -27.51 13.56
N GLN A 4 11.67 -27.21 13.34
CA GLN A 4 12.12 -25.83 13.48
C GLN A 4 11.35 -24.91 12.54
N GLY A 5 11.05 -23.68 12.94
CA GLY A 5 10.25 -22.76 12.14
C GLY A 5 9.77 -21.55 12.94
N PHE A 6 8.89 -20.73 12.37
CA PHE A 6 8.29 -19.59 13.04
C PHE A 6 7.18 -20.01 14.01
N ALA A 7 7.07 -19.26 15.10
CA ALA A 7 6.07 -19.45 16.14
C ALA A 7 4.66 -19.03 15.68
N ILE A 8 3.64 -19.64 16.28
CA ILE A 8 2.25 -19.20 16.14
C ILE A 8 2.02 -17.95 16.98
N ARG A 9 1.25 -16.99 16.46
CA ARG A 9 0.70 -15.89 17.25
C ARG A 9 -0.62 -16.28 17.88
N ARG A 10 -0.69 -16.14 19.20
CA ARG A 10 -1.91 -16.38 19.98
C ARG A 10 -2.34 -15.13 20.71
N GLY A 11 -3.65 -14.97 20.87
CA GLY A 11 -4.26 -13.74 21.34
C GLY A 11 -3.98 -13.34 22.79
N SER A 12 -3.70 -14.24 23.71
CA SER A 12 -3.44 -13.87 25.13
C SER A 12 -2.63 -14.91 25.91
N SER A 13 -2.76 -16.19 25.55
CA SER A 13 -2.01 -17.28 26.16
C SER A 13 -1.58 -18.31 25.12
N CYS A 14 -0.53 -19.07 25.47
CA CYS A 14 -0.18 -20.27 24.74
C CYS A 14 -1.05 -21.44 25.20
N LEU A 15 -1.18 -22.47 24.36
CA LEU A 15 -1.84 -23.70 24.77
C LEU A 15 -1.05 -24.38 25.91
N PRO A 16 -1.69 -25.21 26.76
CA PRO A 16 -1.04 -25.79 27.94
C PRO A 16 0.26 -26.57 27.68
N GLN A 17 0.46 -27.11 26.48
CA GLN A 17 1.64 -27.89 26.10
C GLN A 17 2.66 -27.10 25.26
N GLU A 18 2.36 -25.86 24.92
CA GLU A 18 3.25 -25.01 24.14
C GLU A 18 4.29 -24.32 25.03
N THR A 19 5.46 -24.07 24.44
CA THR A 19 6.48 -23.24 25.06
C THR A 19 6.12 -21.77 24.82
N ILE A 20 6.03 -20.99 25.92
CA ILE A 20 5.80 -19.55 25.86
C ILE A 20 7.09 -18.85 25.46
N CYS A 21 7.04 -18.06 24.38
CA CYS A 21 8.25 -17.48 23.77
C CYS A 21 8.31 -15.94 23.85
N GLY A 22 7.47 -15.36 24.69
CA GLY A 22 7.41 -13.93 24.94
C GLY A 22 6.20 -13.27 24.30
N ASP A 23 5.84 -12.12 24.87
CA ASP A 23 4.77 -11.29 24.33
C ASP A 23 5.26 -10.60 23.05
N THR A 24 4.32 -10.45 22.13
CA THR A 24 4.48 -9.56 20.98
C THR A 24 3.70 -8.29 21.29
N VAL A 25 3.27 -7.59 20.25
CA VAL A 25 2.35 -6.46 20.38
C VAL A 25 1.00 -6.92 20.94
N ALA A 26 0.53 -6.21 21.96
CA ALA A 26 -0.67 -6.60 22.70
C ALA A 26 -1.90 -6.75 21.78
N PRO A 27 -2.72 -7.79 21.99
CA PRO A 27 -2.66 -8.76 23.08
C PRO A 27 -1.80 -10.01 22.76
N PHE A 28 -1.17 -10.07 21.60
CA PHE A 28 -0.60 -11.29 21.05
C PHE A 28 0.72 -11.72 21.70
N ARG A 29 0.99 -13.02 21.64
CA ARG A 29 2.29 -13.62 21.99
C ARG A 29 2.69 -14.72 21.04
N GLY A 30 4.00 -15.00 20.99
CA GLY A 30 4.54 -16.12 20.24
C GLY A 30 4.54 -17.40 21.09
N CYS A 31 4.08 -18.49 20.49
CA CYS A 31 4.05 -19.79 21.11
C CYS A 31 4.70 -20.83 20.20
N CYS A 32 5.50 -21.70 20.80
CA CYS A 32 6.16 -22.78 20.08
C CYS A 32 5.59 -24.14 20.47
N PRO A 33 5.62 -25.12 19.55
CA PRO A 33 5.29 -26.50 19.89
C PRO A 33 6.12 -27.00 21.08
N SER A 34 5.56 -27.97 21.80
CA SER A 34 6.26 -28.59 22.93
C SER A 34 7.65 -29.09 22.54
N GLY A 35 8.62 -28.92 23.44
CA GLY A 35 10.00 -29.38 23.23
C GLY A 35 10.90 -28.42 22.42
N PHE A 36 10.36 -27.30 21.93
CA PHE A 36 11.16 -26.25 21.31
C PHE A 36 11.55 -25.16 22.31
N ALA A 37 12.65 -24.47 21.99
CA ALA A 37 13.14 -23.29 22.68
C ALA A 37 13.13 -22.07 21.74
N CYS A 38 13.07 -20.88 22.33
CA CYS A 38 12.96 -19.63 21.62
C CYS A 38 14.17 -18.74 21.88
N PRO A 39 15.17 -18.71 20.97
CA PRO A 39 16.25 -17.76 21.08
C PRO A 39 15.71 -16.34 20.97
N LYS A 40 16.27 -15.39 21.73
CA LYS A 40 15.86 -13.97 21.71
C LYS A 40 16.18 -13.33 20.36
N GLN A 41 15.17 -12.72 19.75
CA GLN A 41 15.25 -12.13 18.42
C GLN A 41 13.96 -11.34 18.11
N TYR A 42 13.94 -10.63 16.98
CA TYR A 42 12.78 -9.87 16.53
C TYR A 42 11.59 -10.75 16.12
N ASN A 43 11.80 -11.77 15.27
CA ASN A 43 10.77 -12.72 14.84
C ASN A 43 10.90 -14.03 15.62
N ILE A 44 9.86 -14.45 16.33
CA ILE A 44 9.97 -15.59 17.26
C ILE A 44 10.12 -16.90 16.47
N ALA A 45 11.30 -17.50 16.56
CA ALA A 45 11.59 -18.83 16.02
C ALA A 45 11.49 -19.91 17.09
N CYS A 46 10.91 -21.05 16.72
CA CYS A 46 10.95 -22.29 17.46
C CYS A 46 12.16 -23.09 16.98
N CYS A 47 13.19 -23.17 17.81
CA CYS A 47 14.41 -23.92 17.52
C CYS A 47 14.56 -25.13 18.44
N PRO A 48 15.27 -26.18 18.01
CA PRO A 48 15.69 -27.23 18.92
C PRO A 48 16.41 -26.63 20.15
N PRO A 49 16.21 -27.17 21.36
CA PRO A 49 16.85 -26.66 22.56
C PRO A 49 18.38 -26.56 22.40
N GLY A 50 18.96 -25.44 22.84
CA GLY A 50 20.41 -25.20 22.74
C GLY A 50 20.91 -24.77 21.34
N SER A 51 20.01 -24.58 20.37
CA SER A 51 20.37 -24.17 19.01
C SER A 51 19.77 -22.82 18.60
N ASN A 52 20.35 -22.19 17.57
CA ASN A 52 19.81 -21.00 16.94
C ASN A 52 19.59 -21.28 15.44
N CYS A 53 18.34 -21.57 15.09
CA CYS A 53 17.91 -22.00 13.76
C CYS A 53 17.49 -20.84 12.82
N THR A 54 17.68 -19.59 13.26
CA THR A 54 17.02 -18.40 12.70
C THR A 54 17.49 -18.02 11.31
N SER A 55 18.78 -18.18 11.03
CA SER A 55 19.37 -17.94 9.71
C SER A 55 18.84 -18.92 8.67
N GLY A 56 18.65 -20.20 9.04
CA GLY A 56 18.15 -21.23 8.15
C GLY A 56 16.68 -20.99 7.77
N ILE A 57 15.83 -20.73 8.76
CA ILE A 57 14.40 -20.49 8.50
C ILE A 57 14.12 -19.12 7.89
N ALA A 58 15.07 -18.18 7.92
CA ALA A 58 14.93 -16.90 7.22
C ALA A 58 15.07 -17.04 5.69
N LEU A 59 15.81 -18.06 5.22
CA LEU A 59 15.95 -18.36 3.79
C LEU A 59 14.71 -19.10 3.26
N GLU A 60 14.19 -20.04 4.06
CA GLU A 60 13.00 -20.84 3.73
C GLU A 60 11.99 -20.71 4.87
N PRO A 61 11.11 -19.68 4.82
CA PRO A 61 10.20 -19.41 5.90
C PRO A 61 9.09 -20.46 5.98
N LEU A 62 8.98 -21.09 7.15
CA LEU A 62 7.96 -22.11 7.44
C LEU A 62 7.54 -22.07 8.90
N CYS A 63 6.33 -22.55 9.19
CA CYS A 63 5.82 -22.66 10.54
C CYS A 63 6.44 -23.84 11.29
N ALA A 64 6.68 -23.66 12.60
CA ALA A 64 7.18 -24.74 13.46
C ALA A 64 6.21 -25.92 13.57
N ASN A 65 4.94 -25.70 13.25
CA ASN A 65 3.98 -26.76 12.99
C ASN A 65 3.46 -26.62 11.55
N ALA A 66 3.66 -27.66 10.74
CA ALA A 66 3.26 -27.67 9.35
C ALA A 66 1.75 -27.56 9.13
N THR A 67 0.92 -27.74 10.17
CA THR A 67 -0.53 -27.54 10.08
C THR A 67 -0.95 -26.07 10.16
N TRP A 68 -0.04 -25.16 10.53
CA TRP A 68 -0.33 -23.74 10.66
C TRP A 68 -0.19 -22.99 9.33
N ASP A 69 -0.91 -21.89 9.23
CA ASP A 69 -0.87 -20.97 8.10
C ASP A 69 0.19 -19.89 8.33
N LEU A 70 1.02 -19.62 7.32
CA LEU A 70 2.15 -18.68 7.38
C LEU A 70 1.79 -17.33 6.73
N TYR A 71 2.08 -16.24 7.43
CA TYR A 71 1.81 -14.86 6.98
C TYR A 71 3.07 -13.99 7.09
N ASP A 72 3.12 -12.93 6.28
CA ASP A 72 4.20 -11.93 6.31
C ASP A 72 3.65 -10.52 6.52
N ASN A 73 4.31 -9.78 7.42
CA ASN A 73 4.11 -8.36 7.71
C ASN A 73 5.45 -7.67 8.04
N ASN A 74 6.40 -7.66 7.10
CA ASN A 74 7.79 -7.23 7.34
C ASN A 74 8.49 -8.09 8.41
N GLY A 75 8.08 -9.36 8.47
CA GLY A 75 8.32 -10.28 9.56
C GLY A 75 7.30 -11.42 9.45
N VAL A 76 7.76 -12.65 9.69
CA VAL A 76 6.98 -13.85 9.41
C VAL A 76 6.40 -14.42 10.70
N PHE A 77 5.14 -14.83 10.67
CA PHE A 77 4.46 -15.46 11.79
C PHE A 77 3.42 -16.48 11.32
N CYS A 78 2.96 -17.31 12.26
CA CYS A 78 1.99 -18.36 11.99
C CYS A 78 0.65 -18.09 12.66
N CYS A 79 -0.42 -18.58 12.04
CA CYS A 79 -1.78 -18.61 12.58
C CYS A 79 -2.34 -20.03 12.55
N GLU A 80 -3.42 -20.26 13.31
CA GLU A 80 -4.18 -21.51 13.22
C GLU A 80 -4.66 -21.76 11.78
N PRO A 81 -4.83 -23.04 11.37
CA PRO A 81 -5.26 -23.35 10.03
C PRO A 81 -6.59 -22.67 9.72
N GLY A 82 -6.57 -21.87 8.65
CA GLY A 82 -7.69 -21.08 8.19
C GLY A 82 -7.88 -19.72 8.88
N ALA A 83 -7.29 -19.49 10.04
CA ALA A 83 -7.36 -18.18 10.68
C ALA A 83 -6.69 -17.11 9.81
N ALA A 84 -7.32 -15.95 9.67
CA ALA A 84 -6.78 -14.88 8.85
C ALA A 84 -5.69 -14.12 9.59
N GLY A 85 -4.49 -14.02 9.01
CA GLY A 85 -3.48 -13.07 9.45
C GLY A 85 -3.92 -11.63 9.13
N PHE A 86 -3.75 -10.72 10.09
CA PHE A 86 -4.09 -9.31 9.88
C PHE A 86 -3.03 -8.38 10.49
N LYS A 87 -2.99 -7.15 9.98
CA LYS A 87 -2.25 -6.01 10.51
C LYS A 87 -3.20 -5.00 11.15
N ARG A 88 -2.81 -4.43 12.29
CA ARG A 88 -3.51 -3.34 13.00
C ARG A 88 -2.48 -2.31 13.48
N GLY A 89 -2.44 -1.13 12.88
CA GLY A 89 -1.36 -0.17 13.16
C GLY A 89 0.00 -0.80 12.84
N ASP A 90 0.93 -0.78 13.79
CA ASP A 90 2.25 -1.45 13.67
C ASP A 90 2.25 -2.91 14.15
N SER A 91 1.06 -3.43 14.48
CA SER A 91 0.86 -4.79 14.99
C SER A 91 0.42 -5.76 13.92
N ASP A 92 0.65 -7.04 14.17
CA ASP A 92 0.03 -8.16 13.46
C ASP A 92 -0.52 -9.21 14.43
N GLY A 93 -1.46 -10.01 13.95
CA GLY A 93 -2.10 -11.06 14.72
C GLY A 93 -2.96 -11.96 13.87
N CYS A 94 -3.60 -12.91 14.55
CA CYS A 94 -4.48 -13.89 13.93
C CYS A 94 -5.93 -13.57 14.31
N ALA A 95 -6.79 -13.50 13.31
CA ALA A 95 -8.24 -13.35 13.46
C ALA A 95 -8.90 -14.72 13.26
N GLU A 96 -9.81 -15.09 14.15
CA GLU A 96 -10.73 -16.20 13.89
C GLU A 96 -11.66 -15.86 12.72
N TYR A 97 -12.11 -16.89 12.01
CA TYR A 97 -13.14 -16.74 10.97
C TYR A 97 -14.39 -16.08 11.55
N GLY A 98 -14.87 -15.00 10.92
CA GLY A 98 -16.10 -14.32 11.35
C GLY A 98 -15.90 -13.24 12.40
N LEU A 99 -14.66 -12.82 12.69
CA LEU A 99 -14.46 -11.55 13.41
C LEU A 99 -14.90 -10.40 12.50
N ASP A 100 -15.71 -9.48 13.06
CA ASP A 100 -16.16 -8.25 12.42
C ASP A 100 -14.96 -7.30 12.17
N LEU A 101 -14.18 -7.61 11.13
CA LEU A 101 -13.16 -6.73 10.55
C LEU A 101 -13.77 -5.43 10.02
N GLU A 102 -15.11 -5.31 10.04
CA GLU A 102 -15.88 -4.19 9.54
C GLU A 102 -15.80 -2.95 10.45
N ASN A 103 -15.59 -3.13 11.77
CA ASN A 103 -15.52 -2.02 12.74
C ASN A 103 -14.10 -1.68 13.23
N GLN A 104 -13.10 -2.49 12.88
CA GLN A 104 -11.70 -2.24 13.24
C GLN A 104 -10.90 -2.01 11.96
N GLN A 105 -10.16 -0.89 11.86
CA GLN A 105 -9.22 -0.67 10.76
C GLN A 105 -8.10 -1.72 10.81
N VAL A 106 -8.33 -2.85 10.16
CA VAL A 106 -7.37 -3.95 10.02
C VAL A 106 -7.17 -4.27 8.55
N THR A 107 -5.92 -4.58 8.19
CA THR A 107 -5.57 -4.99 6.84
C THR A 107 -5.30 -6.48 6.86
N LEU A 108 -6.05 -7.26 6.09
CA LEU A 108 -5.77 -8.68 5.94
C LEU A 108 -4.44 -8.90 5.22
N LEU A 109 -3.64 -9.82 5.73
CA LEU A 109 -2.32 -10.13 5.20
C LEU A 109 -2.40 -11.24 4.16
N LYS A 110 -1.41 -11.26 3.27
CA LYS A 110 -1.26 -12.31 2.27
C LYS A 110 -0.80 -13.61 2.96
N LEU A 111 -1.53 -14.69 2.70
CA LEU A 111 -1.09 -16.05 3.04
C LEU A 111 0.13 -16.42 2.19
N LEU A 112 1.25 -16.77 2.83
CA LEU A 112 2.44 -17.27 2.17
C LEU A 112 2.39 -18.78 1.96
N GLN A 113 2.01 -19.50 3.01
CA GLN A 113 1.94 -20.96 2.99
C GLN A 113 0.71 -21.42 3.76
N LYS A 114 -0.11 -22.26 3.13
CA LYS A 114 -1.22 -22.93 3.80
C LYS A 114 -0.70 -24.14 4.58
N GLY A 115 -1.26 -24.37 5.77
CA GLY A 115 -0.99 -25.54 6.58
C GLY A 115 -1.36 -26.84 5.88
N ASN A 116 -0.50 -27.83 6.00
CA ASN A 116 -0.74 -29.19 5.52
C ASN A 116 -1.44 -30.00 6.62
N LEU A 117 -2.77 -29.98 6.59
CA LEU A 117 -3.58 -30.92 7.37
C LEU A 117 -3.46 -32.31 6.72
N SER A 118 -2.53 -33.12 7.22
CA SER A 118 -2.44 -34.53 6.82
C SER A 118 -3.80 -35.18 7.08
N SER A 119 -4.46 -35.67 6.03
CA SER A 119 -5.81 -36.23 6.04
C SER A 119 -5.88 -37.61 6.71
N SER A 120 -5.18 -37.79 7.84
CA SER A 120 -4.97 -39.08 8.50
C SER A 120 -5.94 -39.34 9.64
N ASP A 121 -6.76 -38.36 10.04
CA ASP A 121 -7.92 -38.57 10.91
C ASP A 121 -9.20 -38.28 10.12
N ALA A 122 -9.66 -39.29 9.38
CA ALA A 122 -11.01 -39.34 8.87
C ALA A 122 -11.99 -39.50 10.05
N PHE A 123 -12.27 -38.41 10.76
CA PHE A 123 -13.55 -38.28 11.43
C PHE A 123 -14.61 -38.31 10.33
N ASN A 124 -15.31 -39.43 10.23
CA ASN A 124 -16.42 -39.63 9.31
C ASN A 124 -17.45 -38.49 9.53
N PRO A 125 -17.52 -37.47 8.66
CA PRO A 125 -18.53 -36.45 8.81
C PRO A 125 -19.83 -37.11 8.37
N ALA A 126 -20.84 -37.12 9.23
CA ALA A 126 -22.21 -37.31 8.77
C ALA A 126 -22.45 -36.42 7.53
N PRO A 127 -23.21 -36.88 6.52
CA PRO A 127 -23.36 -36.15 5.27
C PRO A 127 -24.04 -34.80 5.55
N TYR A 128 -23.21 -33.75 5.68
CA TYR A 128 -23.64 -32.38 5.80
C TYR A 128 -23.17 -31.66 4.56
N SER A 129 -24.14 -31.12 3.83
CA SER A 129 -23.98 -30.43 2.56
C SER A 129 -22.76 -29.52 2.57
N ALA A 130 -21.81 -29.81 1.69
CA ALA A 130 -20.62 -29.00 1.45
C ALA A 130 -21.01 -27.53 1.21
N PRO A 131 -20.48 -26.55 1.96
CA PRO A 131 -20.46 -25.17 1.51
C PRO A 131 -19.50 -25.08 0.33
N LYS A 132 -19.99 -24.55 -0.78
CA LYS A 132 -19.25 -24.40 -2.04
C LYS A 132 -17.90 -23.70 -1.80
N GLU A 133 -16.81 -24.30 -2.28
CA GLU A 133 -15.52 -23.64 -2.45
C GLU A 133 -15.72 -22.35 -3.25
N ASN A 134 -15.63 -21.20 -2.58
CA ASN A 134 -15.47 -19.92 -3.27
C ASN A 134 -13.98 -19.66 -3.42
N LYS A 135 -13.41 -20.10 -4.55
CA LYS A 135 -12.07 -19.68 -4.99
C LYS A 135 -12.11 -18.18 -5.26
N SER A 136 -11.57 -17.37 -4.35
CA SER A 136 -11.38 -15.93 -4.58
C SER A 136 -10.22 -15.72 -5.57
N SER A 137 -10.53 -15.84 -6.86
CA SER A 137 -9.69 -15.20 -7.88
C SER A 137 -9.70 -13.70 -7.62
N THR A 138 -8.53 -13.06 -7.61
CA THR A 138 -8.47 -11.60 -7.74
C THR A 138 -9.36 -11.20 -8.91
N PRO A 139 -10.28 -10.22 -8.76
CA PRO A 139 -11.19 -9.83 -9.83
C PRO A 139 -10.39 -9.04 -10.88
N VAL A 140 -9.55 -9.75 -11.64
CA VAL A 140 -8.78 -9.22 -12.76
C VAL A 140 -9.73 -8.53 -13.73
N GLY A 141 -10.95 -9.05 -13.88
CA GLY A 141 -12.02 -8.41 -14.66
C GLY A 141 -12.41 -7.01 -14.17
N ALA A 142 -12.50 -6.78 -12.85
CA ALA A 142 -12.83 -5.46 -12.29
C ALA A 142 -11.66 -4.47 -12.47
N ILE A 143 -10.43 -4.95 -12.33
CA ILE A 143 -9.21 -4.14 -12.51
C ILE A 143 -9.05 -3.75 -13.99
N VAL A 144 -9.20 -4.71 -14.91
CA VAL A 144 -9.04 -4.48 -16.35
C VAL A 144 -10.19 -3.66 -16.93
N GLY A 145 -11.43 -3.86 -16.45
CA GLY A 145 -12.60 -3.09 -16.87
C GLY A 145 -12.48 -1.60 -16.54
N GLY A 146 -11.94 -1.27 -15.36
CA GLY A 146 -11.74 0.11 -14.94
C GLY A 146 -10.75 0.87 -15.82
N VAL A 147 -9.62 0.26 -16.17
CA VAL A 147 -8.57 0.91 -16.98
C VAL A 147 -9.05 1.15 -18.42
N ILE A 148 -9.69 0.15 -19.05
CA ILE A 148 -10.18 0.29 -20.44
C ILE A 148 -11.29 1.35 -20.51
N GLY A 149 -12.21 1.37 -19.53
CA GLY A 149 -13.27 2.39 -19.46
C GLY A 149 -12.72 3.80 -19.24
N GLY A 150 -11.74 3.95 -18.36
CA GLY A 150 -11.11 5.25 -18.07
C GLY A 150 -10.37 5.83 -19.27
N VAL A 151 -9.56 5.01 -19.97
CA VAL A 151 -8.82 5.46 -21.16
C VAL A 151 -9.77 5.86 -22.29
N ALA A 152 -10.84 5.09 -22.52
CA ALA A 152 -11.85 5.41 -23.52
C ALA A 152 -12.56 6.74 -23.23
N LEU A 153 -12.94 6.98 -21.98
CA LEU A 153 -13.60 8.22 -21.57
C LEU A 153 -12.67 9.45 -21.69
N LEU A 154 -11.42 9.32 -21.24
CA LEU A 154 -10.42 10.39 -21.34
C LEU A 154 -10.11 10.76 -22.79
N ALA A 155 -10.01 9.77 -23.69
CA ALA A 155 -9.79 10.01 -25.11
C ALA A 155 -10.95 10.80 -25.73
N LEU A 156 -12.20 10.45 -25.42
CA LEU A 156 -13.39 11.16 -25.92
C LEU A 156 -13.44 12.61 -25.43
N LEU A 157 -13.14 12.85 -24.16
CA LEU A 157 -13.11 14.20 -23.60
C LEU A 157 -12.01 15.06 -24.24
N ALA A 158 -10.82 14.50 -24.49
CA ALA A 158 -9.74 15.21 -25.16
C ALA A 158 -10.11 15.58 -26.60
N VAL A 159 -10.75 14.68 -27.35
CA VAL A 159 -11.24 14.93 -28.71
C VAL A 159 -12.32 16.01 -28.72
N ALA A 160 -13.30 15.93 -27.82
CA ALA A 160 -14.35 16.94 -27.70
C ALA A 160 -13.76 18.33 -27.41
N PHE A 161 -12.84 18.42 -26.45
CA PHE A 161 -12.15 19.67 -26.11
C PHE A 161 -11.36 20.24 -27.29
N TYR A 162 -10.67 19.39 -28.04
CA TYR A 162 -9.91 19.79 -29.22
C TYR A 162 -10.83 20.40 -30.30
N PHE A 163 -11.97 19.76 -30.59
CA PHE A 163 -12.94 20.28 -31.57
C PHE A 163 -13.56 21.61 -31.13
N LEU A 164 -13.88 21.77 -29.85
CA LEU A 164 -14.38 23.03 -29.30
C LEU A 164 -13.34 24.16 -29.42
N LYS A 165 -12.07 23.87 -29.16
CA LYS A 165 -10.99 24.86 -29.30
C LYS A 165 -10.72 25.22 -30.76
N ARG A 166 -10.82 24.25 -31.68
CA ARG A 166 -10.67 24.49 -33.12
C ARG A 166 -11.76 25.42 -33.65
N LYS A 167 -13.02 25.21 -33.25
CA LYS A 167 -14.14 26.05 -33.67
C LYS A 167 -14.03 27.51 -33.21
N ARG A 168 -13.34 27.77 -32.08
CA ARG A 168 -13.12 29.13 -31.57
C ARG A 168 -11.99 29.88 -32.26
N ARG A 169 -11.16 29.22 -33.07
CA ARG A 169 -10.07 29.88 -33.82
C ARG A 169 -10.52 30.51 -35.14
N ASP A 170 -11.74 30.21 -35.59
CA ASP A 170 -12.29 30.77 -36.83
C ASP A 170 -13.15 32.03 -36.59
N GLN A 171 -13.20 32.54 -35.36
CA GLN A 171 -13.91 33.78 -35.02
C GLN A 171 -12.99 34.81 -34.36
N GLY A 172 -12.48 35.74 -35.17
CA GLY A 172 -11.97 37.02 -34.68
C GLY A 172 -10.64 37.47 -35.28
N TYR A 173 -10.64 37.92 -36.54
CA TYR A 173 -9.69 38.96 -36.95
C TYR A 173 -10.37 40.31 -36.67
N PRO A 174 -10.03 41.03 -35.58
CA PRO A 174 -10.45 42.41 -35.46
C PRO A 174 -9.70 43.23 -36.52
N LYS A 175 -10.45 43.79 -37.48
CA LYS A 175 -9.94 44.82 -38.39
C LYS A 175 -9.48 46.00 -37.54
N ALA A 176 -8.17 46.25 -37.49
CA ALA A 176 -7.64 47.48 -36.90
C ALA A 176 -8.17 48.69 -37.69
N PRO A 177 -8.68 49.75 -37.03
CA PRO A 177 -9.02 50.98 -37.72
C PRO A 177 -7.76 51.70 -38.20
N MET A 178 -7.88 52.31 -39.38
CA MET A 178 -6.83 53.08 -40.06
C MET A 178 -6.35 54.27 -39.23
N TYR A 179 -5.04 54.54 -39.34
CA TYR A 179 -4.36 55.72 -38.82
C TYR A 179 -4.68 56.98 -39.65
N VAL A 180 -5.19 58.03 -39.00
CA VAL A 180 -5.27 59.39 -39.58
C VAL A 180 -4.24 60.27 -38.86
N PRO A 181 -3.25 60.84 -39.57
CA PRO A 181 -2.22 61.66 -38.93
C PRO A 181 -2.72 63.09 -38.72
N GLY A 182 -2.59 63.57 -37.49
CA GLY A 182 -2.56 65.01 -37.21
C GLY A 182 -3.64 65.50 -36.25
N ALA A 183 -3.31 65.56 -34.96
CA ALA A 183 -3.62 66.68 -34.07
C ALA A 183 -3.06 66.37 -32.67
N HIS A 184 -2.34 67.33 -32.11
CA HIS A 184 -1.66 67.22 -30.83
C HIS A 184 -2.62 67.01 -29.66
N GLY A 185 -2.27 66.05 -28.79
CA GLY A 185 -2.55 66.09 -27.36
C GLY A 185 -4.02 65.97 -26.95
N GLN A 186 -4.47 64.74 -26.71
CA GLN A 186 -5.36 64.42 -25.60
C GLN A 186 -5.42 62.90 -25.38
N VAL A 187 -5.26 62.52 -24.11
CA VAL A 187 -5.34 61.15 -23.60
C VAL A 187 -6.74 60.57 -23.83
N ALA A 188 -6.82 59.43 -24.53
CA ALA A 188 -8.05 58.64 -24.60
C ALA A 188 -8.17 57.80 -23.32
N ALA A 189 -9.10 58.18 -22.45
CA ALA A 189 -9.51 57.36 -21.32
C ALA A 189 -10.07 56.04 -21.84
N TYR A 190 -9.42 54.92 -21.51
CA TYR A 190 -9.99 53.60 -21.70
C TYR A 190 -11.03 53.37 -20.59
N GLN A 191 -12.30 53.27 -20.96
CA GLN A 191 -13.34 52.75 -20.08
C GLN A 191 -13.05 51.26 -19.85
N LEU A 192 -12.66 50.90 -18.61
CA LEU A 192 -12.72 49.51 -18.16
C LEU A 192 -14.20 49.08 -18.15
N GLY A 193 -14.53 48.08 -18.95
CA GLY A 193 -15.82 47.40 -18.86
C GLY A 193 -15.96 46.67 -17.53
N GLU A 194 -17.07 46.93 -16.84
CA GLU A 194 -17.57 46.22 -15.66
C GLU A 194 -17.65 44.71 -15.98
N GLY A 195 -16.74 43.91 -15.40
CA GLY A 195 -16.80 42.45 -15.55
C GLY A 195 -15.47 41.69 -15.65
N SER A 196 -14.32 42.33 -15.45
CA SER A 196 -13.05 41.59 -15.35
C SER A 196 -12.84 41.05 -13.93
N PRO A 197 -12.65 39.74 -13.71
CA PRO A 197 -12.37 39.20 -12.39
C PRO A 197 -10.99 39.68 -11.92
N VAL A 198 -10.96 40.39 -10.80
CA VAL A 198 -9.75 40.76 -10.07
C VAL A 198 -9.38 39.57 -9.19
N TYR A 199 -8.18 39.02 -9.36
CA TYR A 199 -7.62 38.06 -8.42
C TYR A 199 -6.83 38.83 -7.36
N GLU A 200 -7.29 38.82 -6.12
CA GLU A 200 -6.48 39.28 -4.98
C GLU A 200 -5.53 38.15 -4.56
N ALA A 201 -4.24 38.48 -4.43
CA ALA A 201 -3.24 37.60 -3.85
C ALA A 201 -3.24 37.79 -2.33
N ASP A 202 -3.66 36.78 -1.56
CA ASP A 202 -3.62 36.80 -0.10
C ASP A 202 -2.17 36.72 0.40
N ALA A 203 -1.75 37.73 1.17
CA ALA A 203 -0.38 37.91 1.67
C ALA A 203 -0.15 37.21 3.03
N ARG A 204 -0.62 35.97 3.18
CA ARG A 204 -0.36 35.13 4.36
C ARG A 204 0.08 33.72 3.98
N ASP A 205 1.25 33.62 3.35
CA ASP A 205 2.04 32.38 3.44
C ASP A 205 3.55 32.73 3.54
N PRO A 206 4.19 32.52 4.71
CA PRO A 206 5.60 32.77 4.88
C PRO A 206 6.40 31.51 4.51
N LYS A 207 6.90 31.46 3.27
CA LYS A 207 8.09 30.68 2.88
C LYS A 207 8.58 31.10 1.49
N MET A 208 9.19 32.28 1.42
CA MET A 208 10.10 32.64 0.34
C MET A 208 11.32 31.71 0.40
N GLY A 209 11.41 30.77 -0.54
CA GLY A 209 12.67 30.13 -0.89
C GLY A 209 13.40 31.00 -1.92
N HIS A 210 14.37 31.80 -1.47
CA HIS A 210 15.33 32.41 -2.38
C HIS A 210 16.15 31.29 -3.03
N ARG A 211 15.97 31.10 -4.33
CA ARG A 211 16.74 30.14 -5.13
C ARG A 211 17.77 30.92 -5.93
N GLU A 212 18.95 31.11 -5.34
CA GLU A 212 20.12 31.69 -6.00
C GLU A 212 20.47 30.88 -7.25
N LEU A 213 20.59 31.57 -8.40
CA LEU A 213 21.05 31.00 -9.66
C LEU A 213 22.57 30.91 -9.64
N ALA A 214 23.12 29.70 -9.72
CA ALA A 214 24.56 29.51 -9.88
C ALA A 214 25.02 30.08 -11.23
N GLY A 215 25.75 31.19 -11.16
CA GLY A 215 26.34 31.87 -12.31
C GLY A 215 27.35 31.00 -13.04
N ARG A 216 27.13 30.84 -14.35
CA ARG A 216 28.01 30.19 -15.30
C ARG A 216 28.96 31.23 -15.88
N GLN A 217 30.19 31.33 -15.38
CA GLN A 217 31.30 31.94 -16.12
C GLN A 217 32.62 31.41 -15.56
N GLY A 218 33.33 30.60 -16.36
CA GLY A 218 34.74 30.27 -16.10
C GLY A 218 35.65 31.36 -16.67
N PRO A 219 36.87 31.49 -16.13
CA PRO A 219 38.03 31.75 -16.96
C PRO A 219 38.99 30.56 -16.95
N ILE A 220 39.50 30.28 -18.15
CA ILE A 220 40.69 29.49 -18.46
C ILE A 220 41.93 30.22 -17.94
N GLU A 221 43.07 29.52 -17.93
CA GLU A 221 44.48 29.94 -17.78
C GLU A 221 45.12 29.33 -16.50
N LEU A 222 46.28 28.69 -16.49
CA LEU A 222 47.11 28.03 -17.50
C LEU A 222 48.16 27.25 -16.67
N LEU A 223 48.41 25.99 -16.99
CA LEU A 223 49.47 25.17 -16.36
C LEU A 223 50.85 25.73 -16.73
N THR A 224 51.68 26.01 -15.72
CA THR A 224 53.14 26.08 -15.90
C THR A 224 53.85 25.49 -14.69
N ASN A 225 54.53 24.37 -14.96
CA ASN A 225 55.67 23.71 -14.28
C ASN A 225 55.85 23.87 -12.77
#